data_AF-A0A376ZDV8-F1
#
_entry.id   AF-A0A376ZDV8-F1
#
_cell.length_a   1.000
_cell.length_b   1.000
_cell.length_c   1.000
_cell.angle_alpha   90.00
_cell.angle_beta   90.00
_cell.angle_gamma   90.00
#
_symmetry.space_group_name_H-M   'P 1'
#
loop_
_entity.id
_entity.type
_entity.pdbx_description
1 polymer ?
#
loop_
_entity_poly.entity_id
_entity_poly.type
_entity_poly.pdbx_seq_one_letter_code
_entity_poly.pdbx_strand_id
1 'polypeptide(L)'
;MLKHKIKNNGALLGDSVVRTIQSGIRAQFANGASDGAFKTLNEIGIKQDGTTGKLKIDDDKLKKVLNENTASVRELLVGDGKETGITTKIATEVKGYLADMALLIAHRTVLTPH
;
A
#
# COMPACT_ATOMS: atom_id res chain seq x y z
N MET A 1 -17.57 -36.76 -11.46
CA MET A 1 -16.24 -36.20 -11.15
C MET A 1 -16.27 -34.69 -11.36
N LEU A 2 -16.55 -33.88 -10.34
CA LEU A 2 -16.47 -32.41 -10.47
C LEU A 2 -16.37 -31.68 -9.10
N LYS A 3 -15.58 -32.20 -8.15
CA LYS A 3 -15.36 -31.55 -6.84
C LYS A 3 -13.99 -30.86 -6.69
N HIS A 4 -13.19 -30.76 -7.76
CA HIS A 4 -11.80 -30.28 -7.64
C HIS A 4 -11.47 -28.96 -8.35
N LYS A 5 -12.40 -28.34 -9.11
CA LYS A 5 -12.07 -27.17 -9.96
C LYS A 5 -12.31 -25.78 -9.33
N ILE A 6 -12.63 -25.71 -8.04
CA ILE A 6 -12.91 -24.42 -7.36
C ILE A 6 -11.88 -24.06 -6.28
N LYS A 7 -11.20 -25.04 -5.67
CA LYS A 7 -10.15 -24.74 -4.67
C LYS A 7 -8.92 -24.07 -5.29
N ASN A 8 -8.51 -24.48 -6.50
CA ASN A 8 -7.35 -23.88 -7.18
C ASN A 8 -7.62 -22.49 -7.76
N ASN A 9 -8.77 -22.25 -8.41
CA ASN A 9 -9.04 -20.92 -8.97
C ASN A 9 -9.25 -19.86 -7.89
N GLY A 10 -9.85 -20.22 -6.74
CA GLY A 10 -10.00 -19.29 -5.62
C GLY A 10 -8.66 -18.90 -4.99
N ALA A 11 -7.74 -19.86 -4.83
CA ALA A 11 -6.39 -19.60 -4.34
C ALA A 11 -5.57 -18.77 -5.33
N LEU A 12 -5.67 -19.05 -6.64
CA LEU A 12 -4.96 -18.30 -7.69
C LEU A 12 -5.50 -16.87 -7.86
N LEU A 13 -6.82 -16.67 -7.70
CA LEU A 13 -7.43 -15.35 -7.67
C LEU A 13 -7.00 -14.59 -6.41
N GLY A 14 -7.01 -15.24 -5.25
CA GLY A 14 -6.48 -14.66 -4.00
C GLY A 14 -5.01 -14.25 -4.12
N ASP A 15 -4.17 -15.10 -4.70
CA ASP A 15 -2.74 -14.85 -4.93
C ASP A 15 -2.50 -13.70 -5.91
N SER A 16 -3.27 -13.63 -7.00
CA SER A 16 -3.18 -12.53 -7.97
C SER A 16 -3.60 -11.19 -7.35
N VAL A 17 -4.65 -11.18 -6.53
CA VAL A 17 -5.13 -9.99 -5.82
C VAL A 17 -4.14 -9.52 -4.76
N VAL A 18 -3.60 -10.43 -3.94
CA VAL A 18 -2.58 -10.10 -2.94
C VAL A 18 -1.33 -9.52 -3.62
N ARG A 19 -0.93 -10.07 -4.76
CA ARG A 19 0.17 -9.51 -5.57
C ARG A 19 -0.14 -8.11 -6.09
N THR A 20 -1.37 -7.86 -6.57
CA THR A 20 -1.80 -6.52 -6.99
C THR A 20 -1.75 -5.52 -5.85
N ILE A 21 -2.30 -5.87 -4.67
CA ILE A 21 -2.25 -5.04 -3.46
C ILE A 21 -0.80 -4.74 -3.08
N GLN A 22 0.04 -5.76 -3.02
CA GLN A 22 1.45 -5.62 -2.65
C GLN A 22 2.21 -4.75 -3.66
N SER A 23 1.88 -4.84 -4.95
CA SER A 23 2.49 -4.00 -5.98
C SER A 23 2.00 -2.55 -5.89
N GLY A 24 0.70 -2.34 -5.65
CA GLY A 24 0.12 -1.01 -5.47
C GLY A 24 0.71 -0.29 -4.27
N ILE A 25 0.79 -0.96 -3.11
CA ILE A 25 1.43 -0.42 -1.90
C ILE A 25 2.90 -0.05 -2.18
N ARG A 26 3.65 -0.93 -2.86
CA ARG A 26 5.05 -0.64 -3.22
C ARG A 26 5.18 0.54 -4.18
N ALA A 27 4.26 0.68 -5.14
CA ALA A 27 4.25 1.82 -6.03
C ALA A 27 3.99 3.14 -5.26
N GLN A 28 3.11 3.14 -4.27
CA GLN A 28 2.87 4.33 -3.44
C GLN A 28 4.10 4.75 -2.60
N PHE A 29 4.89 3.80 -2.10
CA PHE A 29 6.13 4.12 -1.40
C PHE A 29 7.24 4.66 -2.32
N ALA A 30 7.24 4.23 -3.59
CA ALA A 30 8.17 4.73 -4.60
C ALA A 30 7.75 6.11 -5.15
N ASN A 31 6.44 6.35 -5.25
CA ASN A 31 5.87 7.59 -5.77
C ASN A 31 5.73 8.61 -4.64
N GLY A 32 6.79 9.39 -4.44
CA GLY A 32 6.78 10.55 -3.54
C GLY A 32 5.67 11.54 -3.88
N ALA A 33 4.89 11.95 -2.87
CA ALA A 33 3.56 12.52 -3.05
C ALA A 33 3.33 13.83 -2.29
N SER A 34 4.39 14.59 -2.01
CA SER A 34 4.28 15.88 -1.32
C SER A 34 4.89 17.01 -2.15
N ASP A 35 4.17 18.14 -2.19
CA ASP A 35 4.64 19.43 -2.71
C ASP A 35 5.39 20.24 -1.63
N GLY A 36 5.52 19.67 -0.42
CA GLY A 36 6.23 20.24 0.72
C GLY A 36 7.75 20.06 0.68
N ALA A 37 8.39 20.34 1.82
CA ALA A 37 9.86 20.36 1.93
C ALA A 37 10.54 19.01 1.68
N PHE A 38 9.82 17.91 1.91
CA PHE A 38 10.24 16.55 1.54
C PHE A 38 9.23 15.99 0.56
N LYS A 39 9.71 15.49 -0.57
CA LYS A 39 8.93 14.90 -1.65
C LYS A 39 8.89 13.39 -1.56
N THR A 40 9.94 12.77 -1.01
CA THR A 40 10.08 11.30 -0.97
C THR A 40 10.48 10.76 0.40
N LEU A 41 10.15 9.49 0.66
CA LEU A 41 10.58 8.79 1.89
C LEU A 41 12.10 8.73 2.05
N ASN A 42 12.83 8.68 0.93
CA ASN A 42 14.28 8.61 0.93
C ASN A 42 14.92 9.88 1.54
N GLU A 43 14.28 11.03 1.37
CA GLU A 43 14.74 12.30 1.91
C GLU A 43 14.66 12.33 3.44
N ILE A 44 13.69 11.65 4.03
CA ILE A 44 13.55 11.49 5.48
C ILE A 44 14.27 10.25 6.05
N GLY A 45 15.04 9.52 5.23
CA GLY A 45 15.82 8.37 5.67
C GLY A 45 15.08 7.03 5.62
N ILE A 46 13.92 6.96 4.98
CA ILE A 46 13.19 5.71 4.73
C ILE A 46 13.41 5.30 3.27
N LYS A 47 14.17 4.24 3.04
CA LYS A 47 14.50 3.74 1.70
C LYS A 47 13.78 2.43 1.40
N GLN A 48 13.29 2.28 0.19
CA GLN A 48 12.85 0.98 -0.30
C GLN A 48 14.05 0.20 -0.84
N ASP A 49 14.22 -1.03 -0.37
CA ASP A 49 15.17 -1.98 -0.92
C ASP A 49 14.71 -2.41 -2.32
N GLY A 50 15.50 -2.13 -3.34
CA GLY A 50 15.11 -2.39 -4.74
C GLY A 50 14.97 -3.88 -5.09
N THR A 51 15.55 -4.78 -4.29
CA THR A 51 15.53 -6.23 -4.54
C THR A 51 14.35 -6.91 -3.86
N THR A 52 14.05 -6.52 -2.63
CA THR A 52 13.02 -7.14 -1.78
C THR A 52 11.75 -6.30 -1.68
N GLY A 53 11.83 -5.00 -1.99
CA GLY A 53 10.77 -4.03 -1.76
C GLY A 53 10.53 -3.69 -0.30
N LYS A 54 11.38 -4.16 0.62
CA LYS A 54 11.27 -3.86 2.05
C LYS A 54 11.71 -2.44 2.34
N LEU A 55 11.11 -1.81 3.34
CA LEU A 55 11.56 -0.52 3.83
C LEU A 55 12.76 -0.72 4.77
N LYS A 56 13.83 0.05 4.53
CA LYS A 56 15.00 0.20 5.38
C LYS A 56 14.97 1.60 5.97
N ILE A 57 15.23 1.69 7.27
CA ILE A 57 15.23 2.95 8.00
C ILE A 57 16.67 3.28 8.37
N ASP A 58 17.09 4.49 8.02
CA ASP A 58 18.30 5.12 8.52
C ASP A 58 17.91 5.93 9.77
N ASP A 59 18.11 5.33 10.94
CA ASP A 59 17.64 5.89 12.22
C ASP A 59 18.28 7.25 12.52
N ASP A 60 19.55 7.44 12.19
CA ASP A 60 20.26 8.70 12.45
C ASP A 60 19.73 9.81 11.55
N LYS A 61 19.53 9.51 10.26
CA LYS A 61 18.94 10.47 9.33
C LYS A 61 17.51 10.79 9.73
N LEU A 62 16.68 9.78 10.00
CA LEU A 62 15.28 9.99 10.39
C LEU A 62 15.15 10.81 11.67
N LYS A 63 15.96 10.50 12.71
CA LYS A 63 15.99 11.29 13.96
C LYS A 63 16.40 12.73 13.71
N LYS A 64 17.42 12.96 12.87
CA LYS A 64 17.85 14.31 12.51
C LYS A 64 16.72 15.10 11.85
N VAL A 65 16.06 14.52 10.84
CA VAL A 65 14.98 15.20 10.13
C VAL A 65 13.77 15.44 11.03
N LEU A 66 13.45 14.49 11.92
CA LEU A 66 12.39 14.65 12.92
C LEU A 66 12.70 15.78 13.91
N ASN A 67 13.94 15.94 14.35
CA ASN A 67 14.33 17.02 15.26
C ASN A 67 14.38 18.39 14.57
N GLU A 68 14.83 18.43 13.31
CA GLU A 68 14.99 19.68 12.56
C GLU A 68 13.68 20.18 11.93
N ASN A 69 12.81 19.28 11.46
CA ASN A 69 11.60 19.66 10.76
C ASN A 69 10.47 18.61 10.87
N THR A 70 10.00 18.38 12.10
CA THR A 70 8.92 17.42 12.39
C THR A 70 7.65 17.70 11.58
N ALA A 71 7.33 18.97 11.34
CA ALA A 71 6.13 19.38 10.62
C ALA A 71 6.15 18.89 9.16
N SER A 72 7.26 19.11 8.44
CA SER A 72 7.38 18.63 7.07
C SER A 72 7.47 17.10 6.96
N VAL A 73 8.05 16.42 7.97
CA VAL A 73 8.00 14.95 8.03
C VAL A 73 6.57 14.45 8.18
N ARG A 74 5.78 15.10 9.04
CA ARG A 74 4.35 14.78 9.22
C ARG A 74 3.55 15.07 7.95
N GLU A 75 3.82 16.17 7.27
CA GLU A 75 3.18 16.53 5.99
C GLU A 75 3.48 15.49 4.91
N LEU A 76 4.71 15.00 4.79
CA LEU A 76 5.05 13.93 3.84
C LEU A 76 4.33 12.61 4.18
N LEU A 77 4.35 12.21 5.45
CA LEU A 77 3.81 10.92 5.87
C LEU A 77 2.29 10.91 5.89
N VAL A 78 1.67 11.87 6.58
CA VAL A 78 0.24 11.92 6.86
C VAL A 78 -0.49 12.93 5.97
N GLY A 79 0.19 14.00 5.54
CA GLY A 79 -0.42 15.10 4.79
C GLY A 79 -1.58 15.72 5.57
N ASP A 80 -2.71 15.89 4.89
CA ASP A 80 -3.98 16.36 5.44
C ASP A 80 -4.79 15.26 6.17
N GLY A 81 -4.31 14.02 6.12
CA GLY A 81 -5.00 12.85 6.69
C GLY A 81 -6.25 12.41 5.91
N LYS A 82 -6.51 12.97 4.72
CA LYS A 82 -7.67 12.67 3.87
C LYS A 82 -7.29 12.27 2.45
N GLU A 83 -6.55 13.13 1.75
CA GLU A 83 -6.20 12.99 0.33
C GLU A 83 -4.68 12.97 0.09
N THR A 84 -3.93 13.68 0.94
CA THR A 84 -2.48 13.86 0.80
C THR A 84 -1.72 13.07 1.86
N GLY A 85 -0.42 12.90 1.63
CA GLY A 85 0.44 12.08 2.48
C GLY A 85 0.48 10.61 2.07
N ILE A 86 1.64 10.01 2.26
CA ILE A 86 1.94 8.65 1.80
C ILE A 86 1.07 7.62 2.53
N THR A 87 0.90 7.72 3.84
CA THR A 87 0.12 6.75 4.62
C THR A 87 -1.37 6.86 4.31
N THR A 88 -1.86 8.07 4.04
CA THR A 88 -3.25 8.34 3.68
C THR A 88 -3.58 7.70 2.35
N LYS A 89 -2.76 7.95 1.32
CA LYS A 89 -2.92 7.33 0.00
C LYS A 89 -2.88 5.80 0.07
N ILE A 90 -1.90 5.24 0.79
CA ILE A 90 -1.81 3.79 0.99
C ILE A 90 -3.08 3.24 1.67
N ALA A 91 -3.58 3.89 2.71
CA ALA A 91 -4.79 3.45 3.40
C ALA A 91 -6.01 3.46 2.47
N THR A 92 -6.15 4.47 1.62
CA THR A 92 -7.22 4.57 0.62
C THR A 92 -7.11 3.48 -0.45
N GLU A 93 -5.92 3.27 -1.02
CA GLU A 93 -5.67 2.21 -2.00
C GLU A 93 -5.97 0.82 -1.42
N VAL A 94 -5.48 0.54 -0.20
CA VAL A 94 -5.76 -0.73 0.49
C VAL A 94 -7.26 -0.92 0.73
N LYS A 95 -7.97 0.12 1.17
CA LYS A 95 -9.43 0.06 1.33
C LYS A 95 -10.13 -0.20 -0.01
N GLY A 96 -9.70 0.45 -1.09
CA GLY A 96 -10.21 0.24 -2.44
C GLY A 96 -10.07 -1.23 -2.86
N TYR A 97 -8.87 -1.79 -2.73
CA TYR A 97 -8.63 -3.20 -3.04
C TYR A 97 -9.48 -4.15 -2.18
N LEU A 98 -9.66 -3.86 -0.88
CA LEU A 98 -10.51 -4.67 -0.01
C LEU A 98 -12.00 -4.58 -0.38
N ALA A 99 -12.47 -3.43 -0.84
CA ALA A 99 -13.84 -3.24 -1.33
C ALA A 99 -14.06 -4.01 -2.65
N ASP A 100 -13.12 -3.92 -3.59
CA ASP A 100 -13.15 -4.69 -4.84
C ASP A 100 -13.15 -6.20 -4.57
N MET A 101 -12.39 -6.66 -3.58
CA MET A 101 -12.44 -8.05 -3.10
C MET A 101 -13.81 -8.45 -2.59
N ALA A 102 -14.42 -7.62 -1.73
CA ALA A 102 -15.74 -7.90 -1.17
C ALA A 102 -16.79 -8.00 -2.29
N LEU A 103 -16.71 -7.15 -3.30
CA LEU A 103 -17.60 -7.18 -4.46
C LEU A 103 -17.39 -8.42 -5.33
N LEU A 104 -16.14 -8.82 -5.61
CA LEU A 104 -15.81 -10.02 -6.37
C LEU A 104 -16.33 -11.30 -5.68
N ILE A 105 -16.18 -11.38 -4.36
CA ILE A 105 -16.67 -12.51 -3.56
C ILE A 105 -18.21 -12.52 -3.57
N ALA A 106 -18.84 -11.37 -3.36
CA ALA A 106 -20.29 -11.20 -3.36
C ALA A 106 -20.91 -11.61 -4.70
N HIS A 107 -20.32 -11.17 -5.82
CA HIS A 107 -20.77 -11.53 -7.17
C HIS A 107 -20.75 -13.06 -7.39
N ARG A 108 -19.75 -13.76 -6.85
CA ARG A 108 -19.63 -15.21 -7.01
C ARG A 108 -20.58 -16.00 -6.12
N THR A 109 -20.89 -15.52 -4.92
CA THR A 109 -21.92 -16.12 -4.06
C THR A 109 -23.33 -16.04 -4.65
N VAL A 110 -23.62 -15.00 -5.45
CA VAL A 110 -24.92 -14.86 -6.12
C VAL A 110 -25.04 -15.75 -7.38
N LEU A 111 -23.91 -16.14 -7.99
CA LEU A 111 -23.87 -16.98 -9.20
C LEU A 111 -23.76 -18.49 -8.92
N THR A 112 -23.79 -18.92 -7.67
CA THR A 112 -24.01 -20.33 -7.31
C THR A 112 -25.41 -20.50 -6.73
N PRO A 113 -26.47 -20.55 -7.55
CA PRO A 113 -27.73 -21.14 -7.11
C PRO A 113 -27.50 -22.63 -6.81
N HIS A 114 -28.20 -23.10 -5.77
CA HIS A 114 -28.22 -24.50 -5.32
C HIS A 114 -28.51 -25.50 -6.46
#